data_AF-A0AAE1QVQ4-F1
#
_entry.id   AF-A0AAE1QVQ4-F1
#
_cell.length_a   1.000
_cell.length_b   1.000
_cell.length_c   1.000
_cell.angle_alpha   90.00
_cell.angle_beta   90.00
_cell.angle_gamma   90.00
#
_symmetry.space_group_name_H-M   'P 1'
#
loop_
_entity.id
_entity.type
_entity.pdbx_description
1 polymer ?
#
loop_
_entity_poly.entity_id
_entity_poly.type
_entity_poly.pdbx_seq_one_letter_code
_entity_poly.pdbx_strand_id
1 'polypeptide(L)'
;MGKLSLCLLALISIWLTTGAFAEQCGSEAEDIGGANSIVGQSANNVRATYHLYNPQNIGWDYLRASVYCATWDANKPLAWRRKYGWTAFCGPSGPQGRPSCGRCLRVTNTRTRAQVTVRIVDRCSNGGLDLDVNVFRRLDTDGVGNQQGHLIVNYQFVNCGNGLDVPLLSVVDKE
;
A
#
# COMPACT_ATOMS: atom_id res chain seq x y z
N MET A 1 42.12 -7.22 4.80
CA MET A 1 42.51 -8.61 4.47
C MET A 1 41.37 -9.25 3.69
N GLY A 2 41.63 -9.69 2.45
CA GLY A 2 40.78 -10.56 1.61
C GLY A 2 39.53 -9.91 1.02
N LYS A 3 39.17 -10.06 -0.26
CA LYS A 3 39.57 -11.03 -1.28
C LYS A 3 39.55 -10.37 -2.67
N LEU A 4 40.63 -10.57 -3.43
CA LEU A 4 40.71 -10.28 -4.86
C LEU A 4 39.77 -11.21 -5.64
N SER A 5 39.03 -10.64 -6.57
CA SER A 5 38.13 -11.32 -7.50
C SER A 5 38.93 -12.19 -8.48
N LEU A 6 38.94 -13.51 -8.27
CA LEU A 6 39.36 -14.48 -9.28
C LEU A 6 38.21 -14.66 -10.29
N CYS A 7 38.17 -13.82 -11.32
CA CYS A 7 37.34 -14.03 -12.51
C CYS A 7 38.19 -14.26 -13.77
N LEU A 8 39.45 -14.65 -13.60
CA LEU A 8 40.34 -15.07 -14.69
C LEU A 8 40.78 -16.50 -14.39
N LEU A 9 40.21 -17.45 -15.13
CA LEU A 9 40.72 -18.80 -15.49
C LEU A 9 39.53 -19.77 -15.65
N ALA A 10 38.82 -19.63 -16.77
CA ALA A 10 38.00 -20.71 -17.31
C ALA A 10 38.10 -20.71 -18.85
N LEU A 11 39.33 -20.76 -19.35
CA LEU A 11 39.63 -21.25 -20.70
C LEU A 11 40.24 -22.64 -20.51
N ILE A 12 39.41 -23.69 -20.51
CA ILE A 12 39.76 -25.05 -20.94
C ILE A 12 38.43 -25.76 -21.26
N SER A 13 38.23 -26.01 -22.55
CA SER A 13 37.68 -27.20 -23.19
C SER A 13 36.65 -28.04 -22.42
N ILE A 14 35.44 -28.22 -22.97
CA ILE A 14 34.78 -29.52 -23.17
C ILE A 14 33.62 -29.32 -24.16
N TRP A 15 33.73 -30.00 -25.31
CA TRP A 15 32.63 -30.28 -26.23
C TRP A 15 31.89 -31.54 -25.73
N LEU A 16 30.58 -31.60 -26.03
CA LEU A 16 29.66 -32.76 -25.91
C LEU A 16 29.18 -33.11 -24.49
N THR A 17 27.99 -32.63 -24.13
CA THR A 17 26.85 -33.48 -23.72
C THR A 17 25.57 -32.64 -23.67
N THR A 18 24.49 -33.21 -24.18
CA THR A 18 23.12 -32.71 -24.11
C THR A 18 22.64 -32.60 -22.66
N GLY A 19 22.05 -31.47 -22.28
CA GLY A 19 21.35 -31.33 -20.99
C GLY A 19 21.19 -29.87 -20.58
N ALA A 20 19.95 -29.37 -20.60
CA ALA A 20 19.60 -28.03 -20.16
C ALA A 20 19.77 -27.87 -18.65
N PHE A 21 20.60 -26.94 -18.20
CA PHE A 21 20.54 -26.34 -16.85
C PHE A 21 21.01 -24.88 -16.94
N ALA A 22 20.09 -23.98 -17.30
CA ALA A 22 20.27 -22.56 -17.02
C ALA A 22 19.82 -22.32 -15.58
N GLU A 23 20.74 -22.42 -14.62
CA GLU A 23 20.49 -22.03 -13.24
C GLU A 23 21.04 -20.62 -13.02
N GLN A 24 20.12 -19.67 -13.06
CA GLN A 24 20.39 -18.25 -12.94
C GLN A 24 20.50 -17.87 -11.45
N CYS A 25 21.72 -17.74 -10.94
CA CYS A 25 21.97 -17.03 -9.70
C CYS A 25 22.12 -15.53 -9.98
N GLY A 26 21.08 -14.76 -9.67
CA GLY A 26 21.16 -13.30 -9.54
C GLY A 26 21.22 -12.92 -8.07
N SER A 27 22.35 -12.39 -7.62
CA SER A 27 22.53 -11.78 -6.30
C SER A 27 22.31 -10.27 -6.37
N GLU A 28 21.46 -9.79 -5.46
CA GLU A 28 21.49 -8.49 -4.77
C GLU A 28 21.54 -7.23 -5.65
N ALA A 29 20.36 -6.69 -5.97
CA ALA A 29 20.21 -5.26 -6.24
C ALA A 29 19.80 -4.55 -4.95
N GLU A 30 20.66 -3.66 -4.49
CA GLU A 30 20.38 -2.65 -3.47
C GLU A 30 19.18 -1.79 -3.90
N ASP A 31 18.24 -1.58 -2.98
CA ASP A 31 17.04 -0.74 -3.15
C ASP A 31 17.43 0.74 -3.20
N ILE A 32 17.89 1.18 -4.38
CA ILE A 32 18.04 2.60 -4.70
C ILE A 32 16.94 2.95 -5.70
N GLY A 33 15.78 3.37 -5.18
CA GLY A 33 14.86 4.24 -5.91
C GLY A 33 14.30 3.68 -7.22
N GLY A 34 13.99 2.37 -7.25
CA GLY A 34 13.26 1.79 -8.37
C GLY A 34 11.84 2.35 -8.39
N ALA A 35 11.56 3.23 -9.34
CA ALA A 35 10.21 3.58 -9.73
C ALA A 35 9.49 2.29 -10.16
N ASN A 36 8.91 1.58 -9.19
CA ASN A 36 7.98 0.50 -9.44
C ASN A 36 6.88 1.14 -10.24
N SER A 37 6.87 0.86 -11.54
CA SER A 37 5.87 1.37 -12.46
C SER A 37 4.51 1.11 -11.82
N ILE A 38 3.87 2.16 -11.29
CA ILE A 38 2.55 2.08 -10.71
C ILE A 38 1.60 1.98 -11.90
N VAL A 39 1.70 0.88 -12.66
CA VAL A 39 0.74 0.54 -13.70
C VAL A 39 -0.55 0.21 -12.95
N GLY A 40 -1.34 1.24 -12.69
CA GLY A 40 -2.80 1.25 -12.56
C GLY A 40 -3.46 0.08 -11.84
N GLN A 41 -2.84 -0.54 -10.83
CA GLN A 41 -3.47 -1.63 -10.09
C GLN A 41 -4.78 -1.10 -9.50
N SER A 42 -5.87 -1.66 -9.98
CA SER A 42 -7.21 -1.18 -9.75
C SER A 42 -8.18 -2.34 -9.92
N ALA A 43 -9.35 -2.19 -9.34
CA ALA A 43 -10.49 -3.05 -9.59
C ALA A 43 -11.78 -2.26 -9.50
N ASN A 44 -12.79 -2.74 -10.18
CA ASN A 44 -14.11 -2.15 -10.23
C ASN A 44 -15.14 -3.08 -9.57
N ASN A 45 -16.25 -2.49 -9.12
CA ASN A 45 -17.37 -3.23 -8.53
C ASN A 45 -16.98 -4.11 -7.33
N VAL A 46 -16.10 -3.57 -6.48
CA VAL A 46 -15.55 -4.26 -5.32
C VAL A 46 -16.43 -3.97 -4.10
N ARG A 47 -16.69 -5.00 -3.29
CA ARG A 47 -17.40 -4.84 -2.02
C ARG A 47 -16.50 -4.11 -1.00
N ALA A 48 -17.04 -3.09 -0.36
CA ALA A 48 -16.39 -2.43 0.78
C ALA A 48 -17.33 -2.48 1.99
N THR A 49 -16.89 -3.13 3.07
CA THR A 49 -17.56 -3.09 4.39
C THR A 49 -16.93 -2.01 5.26
N TYR A 50 -17.29 -1.98 6.54
CA TYR A 50 -16.62 -1.15 7.51
C TYR A 50 -16.28 -1.88 8.81
N HIS A 51 -15.23 -1.37 9.46
CA HIS A 51 -14.77 -1.76 10.77
C HIS A 51 -14.65 -0.53 11.68
N LEU A 52 -14.77 -0.72 12.99
CA LEU A 52 -14.74 0.34 13.99
C LEU A 52 -13.32 0.64 14.49
N TYR A 53 -12.36 0.87 13.58
CA TYR A 53 -10.98 1.21 13.98
C TYR A 53 -10.93 2.48 14.83
N ASN A 54 -11.70 3.50 14.42
CA ASN A 54 -11.76 4.82 15.06
C ASN A 54 -10.37 5.39 15.42
N PRO A 55 -9.46 5.51 14.43
CA PRO A 55 -8.06 5.84 14.68
C PRO A 55 -7.89 7.16 15.44
N GLN A 56 -8.78 8.14 15.24
CA GLN A 56 -8.80 9.41 15.96
C GLN A 56 -8.98 9.25 17.47
N ASN A 57 -9.69 8.22 17.93
CA ASN A 57 -9.92 7.96 19.36
C ASN A 57 -8.72 7.27 20.04
N ILE A 58 -7.79 6.73 19.24
CA ILE A 58 -6.63 5.97 19.71
C ILE A 58 -5.31 6.63 19.29
N GLY A 59 -5.32 7.90 18.89
CA GLY A 59 -4.09 8.61 18.49
C GLY A 59 -3.42 8.04 17.24
N TRP A 60 -4.21 7.44 16.34
CA TRP A 60 -3.77 6.74 15.13
C TRP A 60 -2.73 5.64 15.44
N ASP A 61 -2.80 5.04 16.63
CA ASP A 61 -1.87 4.01 17.08
C ASP A 61 -2.23 2.64 16.47
N TYR A 62 -1.32 2.12 15.64
CA TYR A 62 -1.49 0.84 14.94
C TYR A 62 -1.49 -0.34 15.92
N LEU A 63 -0.70 -0.27 16.99
CA LEU A 63 -0.61 -1.34 18.00
C LEU A 63 -1.91 -1.41 18.80
N ARG A 64 -2.46 -0.25 19.17
CA ARG A 64 -3.74 -0.18 19.90
C ARG A 64 -4.92 -0.72 19.11
N ALA A 65 -4.91 -0.53 17.79
CA ALA A 65 -5.91 -1.13 16.90
C ALA A 65 -5.59 -2.59 16.50
N SER A 66 -4.41 -3.12 16.87
CA SER A 66 -3.96 -4.48 16.51
C SER A 66 -4.02 -4.77 15.00
N VAL A 67 -3.78 -3.75 14.17
CA VAL A 67 -3.84 -3.89 12.71
C VAL A 67 -2.65 -4.70 12.21
N TYR A 68 -2.85 -5.50 11.15
CA TYR A 68 -1.81 -6.38 10.61
C TYR A 68 -0.50 -5.65 10.26
N CYS A 69 -0.56 -4.41 9.80
CA CYS A 69 0.63 -3.66 9.40
C CYS A 69 1.42 -3.05 10.58
N ALA A 70 0.96 -3.21 11.83
CA ALA A 70 1.60 -2.60 13.01
C ALA A 70 3.08 -2.98 13.14
N THR A 71 3.45 -4.23 12.80
CA THR A 71 4.82 -4.75 12.82
C THR A 71 5.81 -3.87 12.05
N TRP A 72 5.38 -3.22 10.97
CA TRP A 72 6.26 -2.45 10.08
C TRP A 72 5.97 -0.94 10.09
N ASP A 73 4.72 -0.54 10.34
CA ASP A 73 4.28 0.84 10.15
C ASP A 73 3.97 1.60 11.45
N ALA A 74 3.93 0.93 12.62
CA ALA A 74 3.56 1.57 13.89
C ALA A 74 4.46 2.75 14.27
N ASN A 75 5.76 2.66 13.98
CA ASN A 75 6.75 3.68 14.33
C ASN A 75 6.82 4.84 13.32
N LYS A 76 5.97 4.85 12.27
CA LYS A 76 5.94 5.97 11.33
C LYS A 76 5.44 7.25 12.04
N PRO A 77 5.89 8.44 11.60
CA PRO A 77 5.48 9.71 12.21
C PRO A 77 3.95 9.85 12.28
N LEU A 78 3.45 10.49 13.34
CA LEU A 78 2.02 10.69 13.52
C LEU A 78 1.37 11.38 12.31
N ALA A 79 2.05 12.38 11.72
CA ALA A 79 1.61 13.05 10.51
C ALA A 79 1.36 12.08 9.35
N TRP A 80 2.20 11.05 9.19
CA TRP A 80 2.04 10.02 8.18
C TRP A 80 0.87 9.08 8.46
N ARG A 81 0.73 8.64 9.73
CA ARG A 81 -0.33 7.73 10.20
C ARG A 81 -1.72 8.36 10.12
N ARG A 82 -1.82 9.68 10.32
CA ARG A 82 -3.08 10.45 10.29
C ARG A 82 -3.44 11.09 8.95
N LYS A 83 -2.54 11.06 7.95
CA LYS A 83 -2.74 11.77 6.66
C LYS A 83 -4.00 11.31 5.93
N TYR A 84 -4.31 10.02 5.99
CA TYR A 84 -5.45 9.40 5.31
C TYR A 84 -6.25 8.53 6.26
N GLY A 85 -7.53 8.30 5.93
CA GLY A 85 -8.35 7.32 6.64
C GLY A 85 -7.82 5.90 6.46
N TRP A 86 -8.17 5.01 7.39
CA TRP A 86 -7.65 3.64 7.41
C TRP A 86 -8.58 2.67 6.67
N THR A 87 -8.00 1.61 6.12
CA THR A 87 -8.72 0.46 5.56
C THR A 87 -7.92 -0.83 5.73
N ALA A 88 -8.62 -1.95 5.86
CA ALA A 88 -8.08 -3.25 5.48
C ALA A 88 -8.19 -3.46 3.97
N PHE A 89 -7.32 -4.29 3.40
CA PHE A 89 -7.34 -4.61 1.99
C PHE A 89 -7.18 -6.12 1.73
N CYS A 90 -8.04 -6.64 0.86
CA CYS A 90 -8.02 -8.00 0.35
C CYS A 90 -8.69 -8.07 -1.03
N GLY A 91 -8.57 -7.00 -1.81
CA GLY A 91 -9.23 -6.85 -3.11
C GLY A 91 -8.65 -7.78 -4.18
N PRO A 92 -9.33 -7.95 -5.32
CA PRO A 92 -8.96 -8.93 -6.35
C PRO A 92 -7.71 -8.55 -7.16
N SER A 93 -7.22 -7.31 -7.05
CA SER A 93 -6.11 -6.79 -7.86
C SER A 93 -5.16 -5.90 -7.05
N GLY A 94 -3.87 -6.19 -7.11
CA GLY A 94 -2.83 -5.49 -6.35
C GLY A 94 -2.17 -6.36 -5.28
N PRO A 95 -1.11 -5.84 -4.62
CA PRO A 95 -0.41 -6.56 -3.57
C PRO A 95 -1.34 -6.92 -2.41
N GLN A 96 -1.08 -8.07 -1.78
CA GLN A 96 -1.81 -8.54 -0.61
C GLN A 96 -0.87 -8.68 0.58
N GLY A 97 -1.40 -8.59 1.81
CA GLY A 97 -0.62 -8.78 3.03
C GLY A 97 0.51 -7.75 3.17
N ARG A 98 1.70 -8.18 3.59
CA ARG A 98 2.82 -7.25 3.88
C ARG A 98 3.14 -6.29 2.73
N PRO A 99 3.22 -6.70 1.45
CA PRO A 99 3.42 -5.79 0.33
C PRO A 99 2.38 -4.68 0.13
N SER A 100 1.19 -4.75 0.75
CA SER A 100 0.18 -3.69 0.68
C SER A 100 0.26 -2.68 1.82
N CYS A 101 0.95 -3.01 2.91
CA CYS A 101 1.06 -2.16 4.09
C CYS A 101 1.58 -0.76 3.75
N GLY A 102 0.86 0.25 4.23
CA GLY A 102 1.21 1.65 4.07
C GLY A 102 0.94 2.24 2.68
N ARG A 103 0.52 1.44 1.69
CA ARG A 103 0.11 1.93 0.37
C ARG A 103 -1.24 2.65 0.44
N CYS A 104 -1.51 3.49 -0.55
CA CYS A 104 -2.74 4.28 -0.61
C CYS A 104 -3.64 3.87 -1.77
N LEU A 105 -4.95 3.93 -1.52
CA LEU A 105 -5.99 3.69 -2.51
C LEU A 105 -6.83 4.95 -2.68
N ARG A 106 -7.10 5.35 -3.92
CA ARG A 106 -8.24 6.22 -4.24
C ARG A 106 -9.47 5.33 -4.40
N VAL A 107 -10.45 5.51 -3.52
CA VAL A 107 -11.68 4.72 -3.49
C VAL A 107 -12.84 5.60 -3.95
N THR A 108 -13.66 5.07 -4.85
CA THR A 108 -14.80 5.76 -5.45
C THR A 108 -16.05 4.94 -5.25
N ASN A 109 -17.07 5.50 -4.59
CA ASN A 109 -18.40 4.90 -4.55
C ASN A 109 -18.98 4.87 -5.97
N THR A 110 -19.33 3.68 -6.47
CA THR A 110 -19.81 3.53 -7.86
C THR A 110 -21.15 4.23 -8.08
N ARG A 111 -21.96 4.31 -7.02
CA ARG A 111 -23.33 4.82 -7.06
C ARG A 111 -23.39 6.35 -6.90
N THR A 112 -22.71 6.91 -5.91
CA THR A 112 -22.76 8.37 -5.63
C THR A 112 -21.60 9.15 -6.23
N ARG A 113 -20.57 8.46 -6.72
CA ARG A 113 -19.31 9.06 -7.20
C ARG A 113 -18.49 9.78 -6.13
N ALA A 114 -18.88 9.70 -4.86
CA ALA A 114 -18.07 10.17 -3.74
C ALA A 114 -16.70 9.47 -3.73
N GLN A 115 -15.64 10.21 -3.39
CA GLN A 115 -14.27 9.71 -3.43
C GLN A 115 -13.50 10.05 -2.16
N VAL A 116 -12.57 9.18 -1.80
CA VAL A 116 -11.63 9.39 -0.70
C VAL A 116 -10.33 8.64 -0.94
N THR A 117 -9.21 9.20 -0.49
CA THR A 117 -7.94 8.46 -0.42
C THR A 117 -7.79 7.85 0.97
N VAL A 118 -7.47 6.56 1.00
CA VAL A 118 -7.26 5.77 2.23
C VAL A 118 -5.88 5.14 2.23
N ARG A 119 -5.39 4.81 3.42
CA ARG A 119 -4.17 4.04 3.62
C ARG A 119 -4.51 2.63 4.08
N ILE A 120 -3.87 1.64 3.47
CA ILE A 120 -3.97 0.24 3.86
C ILE A 120 -3.17 0.03 5.15
N VAL A 121 -3.86 -0.39 6.21
CA VAL A 121 -3.27 -0.65 7.52
C VAL A 121 -3.47 -2.08 7.99
N ASP A 122 -4.38 -2.81 7.33
CA ASP A 122 -4.75 -4.16 7.73
C ASP A 122 -5.06 -5.05 6.53
N ARG A 123 -5.27 -6.34 6.79
CA ARG A 123 -5.74 -7.34 5.81
C ARG A 123 -7.18 -7.74 6.14
N CYS A 124 -7.93 -8.16 5.13
CA CYS A 124 -9.26 -8.72 5.29
C CYS A 124 -9.40 -10.07 4.57
N SER A 125 -10.59 -10.66 4.62
CA SER A 125 -10.91 -11.92 3.92
C SER A 125 -12.24 -11.87 3.15
N ASN A 126 -12.77 -10.67 2.89
CA ASN A 126 -14.06 -10.45 2.21
C ASN A 126 -13.91 -10.19 0.68
N GLY A 127 -12.70 -10.34 0.12
CA GLY A 127 -12.43 -10.12 -1.31
C GLY A 127 -12.47 -8.65 -1.75
N GLY A 128 -12.36 -7.70 -0.81
CA GLY A 128 -12.50 -6.28 -1.11
C GLY A 128 -11.79 -5.36 -0.12
N LEU A 129 -12.54 -4.43 0.44
CA LEU A 129 -12.06 -3.46 1.43
C LEU A 129 -12.86 -3.58 2.72
N ASP A 130 -12.21 -3.23 3.84
CA ASP A 130 -12.87 -3.03 5.12
C ASP A 130 -12.47 -1.67 5.69
N LEU A 131 -13.29 -0.65 5.43
CA LEU A 131 -12.97 0.75 5.67
C LEU A 131 -13.14 1.09 7.16
N ASP A 132 -12.39 2.05 7.71
CA ASP A 132 -12.84 2.68 8.96
C ASP A 132 -14.26 3.26 8.79
N VAL A 133 -15.10 3.12 9.79
CA VAL A 133 -16.51 3.58 9.76
C VAL A 133 -16.65 5.05 9.37
N ASN A 134 -15.71 5.92 9.76
CA ASN A 134 -15.78 7.34 9.42
C ASN A 134 -15.41 7.57 7.95
N VAL A 135 -14.58 6.71 7.37
CA VAL A 135 -14.31 6.70 5.92
C VAL A 135 -15.53 6.21 5.15
N PHE A 136 -16.12 5.09 5.60
CA PHE A 136 -17.30 4.51 4.99
C PHE A 136 -18.45 5.52 4.91
N ARG A 137 -18.74 6.21 6.02
CA ARG A 137 -19.79 7.25 6.09
C ARG A 137 -19.54 8.42 5.15
N ARG A 138 -18.28 8.80 4.89
CA ARG A 138 -17.97 9.84 3.90
C ARG A 138 -18.24 9.41 2.46
N LEU A 139 -18.12 8.12 2.17
CA LEU A 139 -18.44 7.57 0.85
C LEU A 139 -19.94 7.27 0.68
N ASP A 140 -20.64 6.93 1.75
CA ASP A 140 -22.06 6.58 1.76
C ASP A 140 -22.97 7.81 1.83
N THR A 141 -22.86 8.70 0.83
CA THR A 141 -23.46 10.04 0.86
C THR A 141 -24.98 10.08 0.75
N ASP A 142 -25.66 8.96 0.56
CA ASP A 142 -27.12 8.84 0.59
C ASP A 142 -27.61 7.69 1.50
N GLY A 143 -26.72 7.10 2.32
CA GLY A 143 -27.07 6.14 3.38
C GLY A 143 -27.42 4.72 2.94
N VAL A 144 -27.47 4.40 1.64
CA VAL A 144 -27.81 3.06 1.15
C VAL A 144 -26.80 2.02 1.61
N GLY A 145 -25.51 2.38 1.62
CA GLY A 145 -24.43 1.48 2.03
C GLY A 145 -24.58 1.00 3.47
N ASN A 146 -24.96 1.90 4.38
CA ASN A 146 -25.23 1.59 5.76
C ASN A 146 -26.46 0.68 5.91
N GLN A 147 -27.53 0.92 5.14
CA GLN A 147 -28.73 0.08 5.16
C GLN A 147 -28.45 -1.37 4.75
N GLN A 148 -27.58 -1.60 3.76
CA GLN A 148 -27.23 -2.93 3.25
C GLN A 148 -25.91 -3.50 3.82
N GLY A 149 -25.26 -2.78 4.74
CA GLY A 149 -24.00 -3.17 5.39
C GLY A 149 -22.75 -3.15 4.51
N HIS A 150 -22.80 -2.60 3.29
CA HIS A 150 -21.64 -2.47 2.41
C HIS A 150 -21.84 -1.44 1.28
N LEU A 151 -20.75 -0.94 0.72
CA LEU A 151 -20.71 -0.18 -0.53
C LEU A 151 -20.20 -1.06 -1.67
N ILE A 152 -20.53 -0.65 -2.90
CA ILE A 152 -19.83 -1.08 -4.11
C ILE A 152 -18.91 0.07 -4.54
N VAL A 153 -17.62 -0.23 -4.66
CA VAL A 153 -16.59 0.77 -4.93
C VAL A 153 -15.69 0.35 -6.07
N ASN A 154 -15.09 1.33 -6.72
CA ASN A 154 -13.88 1.13 -7.51
C ASN A 154 -12.69 1.61 -6.67
N TYR A 155 -11.53 0.97 -6.82
CA TYR A 155 -10.29 1.47 -6.21
C TYR A 155 -9.15 1.51 -7.22
N GLN A 156 -8.20 2.39 -6.94
CA GLN A 156 -6.94 2.47 -7.66
C GLN A 156 -5.80 2.71 -6.67
N PHE A 157 -4.70 1.97 -6.79
CA PHE A 157 -3.47 2.28 -6.07
C PHE A 157 -2.90 3.62 -6.56
N VAL A 158 -2.64 4.52 -5.61
CA VAL A 158 -2.13 5.88 -5.87
C VAL A 158 -0.92 6.17 -5.00
N ASN A 159 -0.12 7.16 -5.42
CA ASN A 159 0.93 7.68 -4.56
C ASN A 159 0.29 8.40 -3.34
N CYS A 160 0.80 8.11 -2.14
CA CYS A 160 0.37 8.74 -0.89
C CYS A 160 0.85 10.20 -0.73
N GLY A 161 1.78 10.65 -1.57
CA GLY A 161 2.53 11.89 -1.37
C GLY A 161 3.47 11.83 -0.15
N ASN A 162 4.48 12.69 -0.12
CA ASN A 162 5.64 12.50 0.75
C ASN A 162 5.46 13.01 2.20
N GLY A 163 4.25 13.41 2.60
CA GLY A 163 3.98 13.87 3.98
C GLY A 163 4.68 15.18 4.36
N LEU A 164 5.37 15.83 3.41
CA LEU A 164 6.03 17.13 3.52
C LEU A 164 5.25 18.25 2.84
N ASP A 165 3.94 18.08 2.61
CA ASP A 165 3.06 19.15 2.15
C ASP A 165 2.75 20.12 3.32
N VAL A 166 3.79 20.60 3.99
CA VAL A 166 3.76 21.90 4.68
C VAL A 166 3.87 22.95 3.58
N PRO A 167 2.96 23.94 3.50
CA PRO A 167 3.12 25.04 2.55
C PRO A 167 4.46 25.71 2.82
N LEU A 168 5.39 25.58 1.88
CA LEU A 168 6.70 26.22 1.90
C LEU A 168 6.52 27.69 1.50
N LEU A 169 5.78 28.43 2.34
CA LEU A 169 5.60 29.87 2.27
C LEU A 169 5.98 30.43 3.65
N SER A 170 7.26 30.76 3.82
CA SER A 170 7.73 31.84 4.74
C SER A 170 9.26 31.98 4.88
N VAL A 171 10.10 31.38 4.02
CA VAL A 171 11.53 31.75 3.98
C VAL A 171 11.90 32.26 2.59
N VAL A 172 11.28 33.38 2.22
CA VAL A 172 12.00 34.40 1.46
C VAL A 172 12.61 35.28 2.53
N ASP A 173 13.83 34.94 2.95
CA ASP A 173 14.64 35.88 3.71
C ASP A 173 14.86 37.09 2.82
N LYS A 174 14.34 38.20 3.33
CA LYS A 174 14.45 39.52 2.76
C LYS A 174 15.75 40.10 3.29
N GLU A 175 16.81 40.05 2.49
CA GLU A 175 17.85 41.09 2.42
C GLU A 175 18.31 41.27 0.97
#